data_AF-A0A5F1ZXP5-F1
#
_entry.id   AF-A0A5F1ZXP5-F1
#
_cell.length_a   1.000
_cell.length_b   1.000
_cell.length_c   1.000
_cell.angle_alpha   90.00
_cell.angle_beta   90.00
_cell.angle_gamma   90.00
#
_symmetry.space_group_name_H-M   'P 1'
#
loop_
_entity.id
_entity.type
_entity.pdbx_description
1 polymer ?
#
loop_
_entity_poly.entity_id
_entity_poly.type
_entity_poly.pdbx_seq_one_letter_code
_entity_poly.pdbx_strand_id
1 'polypeptide(L)'
;MIPASVMNVLFTKIQTDTSVVLVRYDQSQNTYPYGTYRSSSCLVESAYRNVRSNAEKVGDPTIILQTRLEKYQDTYSFNFFDTQNLENARSAALNVFHWFGKEDNRSFCREQSVVPRIIATTVQDRSVLEDSSWKYQVGFDIRFDYTNEVGLEIEKLSTIKVAEEYASHNQNLEVEV
;
A
#
# COMPACT_ATOMS: atom_id res chain seq x y z
N MET A 1 -4.13 0.56 -1.84
CA MET A 1 -2.99 1.27 -2.44
C MET A 1 -2.18 1.87 -1.30
N ILE A 2 -0.86 1.88 -1.40
CA ILE A 2 -0.01 2.46 -0.35
C ILE A 2 -0.27 3.99 -0.26
N PRO A 3 -0.49 4.56 0.95
CA PRO A 3 -0.71 6.00 1.10
C PRO A 3 0.45 6.82 0.52
N ALA A 4 0.11 7.94 -0.14
CA ALA A 4 1.11 8.83 -0.72
C ALA A 4 2.08 9.41 0.33
N SER A 5 1.61 9.62 1.56
CA SER A 5 2.45 10.07 2.69
C SER A 5 3.56 9.07 3.01
N VAL A 6 3.23 7.78 3.08
CA VAL A 6 4.19 6.68 3.32
C VAL A 6 5.23 6.64 2.21
N MET A 7 4.78 6.71 0.94
CA MET A 7 5.68 6.68 -0.21
C MET A 7 6.59 7.92 -0.27
N ASN A 8 6.07 9.11 0.07
CA ASN A 8 6.85 10.34 0.10
C ASN A 8 7.97 10.26 1.16
N VAL A 9 7.66 9.74 2.35
CA VAL A 9 8.67 9.52 3.41
C VAL A 9 9.75 8.56 2.92
N LEU A 10 9.35 7.44 2.29
CA LEU A 10 10.27 6.45 1.75
C LEU A 10 11.19 7.05 0.67
N PHE A 11 10.63 7.73 -0.33
CA PHE A 11 11.43 8.29 -1.43
C PHE A 11 12.28 9.47 -0.98
N THR A 12 11.83 10.27 -0.01
CA THR A 12 12.68 11.31 0.60
C THR A 12 13.90 10.69 1.28
N LYS A 13 13.70 9.62 2.05
CA LYS A 13 14.80 8.92 2.71
C LYS A 13 15.80 8.34 1.70
N ILE A 14 15.32 7.71 0.63
CA ILE A 14 16.16 7.17 -0.44
C ILE A 14 17.00 8.29 -1.07
N GLN A 15 16.39 9.43 -1.41
CA GLN A 15 17.12 10.56 -2.00
C GLN A 15 18.21 11.08 -1.06
N THR A 16 17.90 11.26 0.22
CA THR A 16 18.87 11.71 1.23
C THR A 16 20.06 10.74 1.36
N ASP A 17 19.81 9.43 1.37
CA ASP A 17 20.85 8.44 1.61
C ASP A 17 21.68 8.11 0.37
N THR A 18 21.09 8.23 -0.82
CA THR A 18 21.74 7.88 -2.09
C THR A 18 22.28 9.09 -2.84
N SER A 19 21.87 10.30 -2.46
CA SER A 19 22.10 11.54 -3.21
C SER A 19 21.59 11.49 -4.67
N VAL A 20 20.74 10.51 -5.01
CA VAL A 20 20.12 10.40 -6.32
C VAL A 20 18.81 11.17 -6.29
N VAL A 21 18.63 12.08 -7.25
CA VAL A 21 17.36 12.81 -7.42
C VAL A 21 16.29 11.84 -7.91
N LEU A 22 15.18 11.72 -7.18
CA LEU A 22 14.03 10.89 -7.55
C LEU A 22 12.78 11.76 -7.63
N VAL A 23 12.13 11.77 -8.78
CA VAL A 23 10.87 12.50 -9.02
C VAL A 23 9.77 11.53 -9.43
N ARG A 24 8.51 11.95 -9.34
CA ARG A 24 7.44 11.15 -9.93
C ARG A 24 7.56 11.16 -11.45
N TYR A 25 7.12 10.08 -12.09
CA TYR A 25 7.15 9.96 -13.55
C TYR A 25 6.46 11.11 -14.30
N ASP A 26 5.45 11.73 -13.70
CA ASP A 26 4.70 12.85 -14.28
C ASP A 26 5.29 14.24 -13.97
N GLN A 27 6.44 14.30 -13.30
CA GLN A 27 7.14 15.54 -12.99
C GLN A 27 8.32 15.76 -13.94
N SER A 28 8.43 16.99 -14.46
CA SER A 28 9.56 17.39 -15.30
C SER A 28 10.82 17.60 -14.47
N GLN A 29 11.97 17.13 -15.00
CA GLN A 29 13.30 17.39 -14.47
C GLN A 29 14.24 17.64 -15.64
N ASN A 30 15.11 18.66 -15.50
CA ASN A 30 16.03 19.09 -16.55
C ASN A 30 17.50 18.78 -16.21
N THR A 31 17.77 18.36 -14.97
CA THR A 31 19.12 18.04 -14.50
C THR A 31 19.34 16.54 -14.46
N TYR A 32 20.41 16.08 -15.11
CA TYR A 32 20.81 14.68 -15.21
C TYR A 32 22.08 14.40 -14.38
N PRO A 33 22.28 13.16 -13.88
CA PRO A 33 21.34 12.04 -13.92
C PRO A 33 20.21 12.21 -12.89
N TYR A 34 19.02 11.73 -13.22
CA TYR A 34 17.90 11.66 -12.29
C TYR A 34 17.12 10.35 -12.48
N GLY A 35 16.41 9.95 -11.44
CA GLY A 35 15.47 8.85 -11.47
C GLY A 35 14.02 9.31 -11.42
N THR A 36 13.15 8.51 -12.00
CA THR A 36 11.70 8.58 -11.87
C THR A 36 11.19 7.33 -11.20
N TYR A 37 10.09 7.46 -10.47
CA TYR A 37 9.32 6.34 -9.96
C TYR A 37 7.86 6.46 -10.35
N ARG A 38 7.22 5.31 -10.56
CA ARG A 38 5.75 5.19 -10.70
C ARG A 38 5.29 3.83 -10.22
N SER A 39 4.08 3.76 -9.67
CA SER A 39 3.41 2.47 -9.50
C SER A 39 3.05 1.93 -10.89
N SER A 40 3.48 0.71 -11.19
CA SER A 40 3.16 0.01 -12.44
C SER A 40 2.00 -0.98 -12.27
N SER A 41 1.77 -1.46 -11.05
CA SER A 41 0.60 -2.26 -10.71
C SER A 41 0.27 -2.09 -9.22
N CYS A 42 -1.02 -2.16 -8.91
CA CYS A 42 -1.54 -2.18 -7.55
C CYS A 42 -2.47 -3.39 -7.42
N LEU A 43 -2.05 -4.37 -6.63
CA LEU A 43 -2.87 -5.52 -6.30
C LEU A 43 -3.39 -5.32 -4.88
N VAL A 44 -4.67 -4.99 -4.81
CA VAL A 44 -5.43 -4.99 -3.55
C VAL A 44 -5.78 -6.44 -3.27
N GLU A 45 -5.18 -7.06 -2.24
CA GLU A 45 -5.61 -8.42 -1.89
C GLU A 45 -7.12 -8.39 -1.60
N SER A 46 -7.84 -9.38 -2.13
CA SER A 46 -9.27 -9.57 -1.90
C SER A 46 -9.58 -9.57 -0.40
N ALA A 47 -10.63 -8.86 0.00
CA ALA A 47 -11.08 -8.65 1.38
C ALA A 47 -11.23 -9.93 2.24
N TYR A 48 -11.14 -11.11 1.63
CA TYR A 48 -11.18 -12.43 2.26
C TYR A 48 -9.85 -12.86 2.92
N ARG A 49 -8.73 -12.16 2.70
CA ARG A 49 -7.45 -12.40 3.43
C ARG A 49 -7.18 -11.39 4.54
N ASN A 50 -8.08 -10.42 4.73
CA ASN A 50 -7.96 -9.45 5.80
C ASN A 50 -8.21 -10.15 7.12
N VAL A 51 -7.22 -10.19 7.99
CA VAL A 51 -7.42 -10.65 9.38
C VAL A 51 -8.32 -9.62 10.04
N ARG A 52 -9.47 -10.09 10.52
CA ARG A 52 -10.44 -9.28 11.26
C ARG A 52 -10.43 -9.76 12.71
N SER A 53 -10.23 -8.85 13.64
CA SER A 53 -10.44 -9.11 15.06
C SER A 53 -11.50 -8.16 15.59
N ASN A 54 -12.31 -8.66 16.52
CA ASN A 54 -13.35 -7.88 17.18
C ASN A 54 -13.07 -7.94 18.69
N ALA A 55 -13.10 -6.80 19.36
CA ALA A 55 -13.04 -6.70 20.80
C ALA A 55 -14.12 -5.74 21.29
N GLU A 56 -14.65 -5.95 22.50
CA GLU A 56 -15.55 -4.96 23.11
C GLU A 56 -14.73 -3.72 23.51
N LYS A 57 -15.29 -2.53 23.30
CA LYS A 57 -14.66 -1.29 23.71
C LYS A 57 -14.59 -1.25 25.23
N VAL A 58 -13.40 -1.00 25.77
CA VAL A 58 -13.22 -0.85 27.22
C VAL A 58 -14.08 0.31 27.72
N GLY A 59 -15.01 0.02 28.64
CA GLY A 59 -15.92 1.01 29.21
C GLY A 59 -17.24 1.20 28.45
N ASP A 60 -17.44 0.56 27.29
CA ASP A 60 -18.71 0.59 26.57
C ASP A 60 -19.02 -0.76 25.88
N PRO A 61 -19.83 -1.63 26.51
CA PRO A 61 -20.16 -2.96 25.96
C PRO A 61 -21.12 -2.89 24.77
N THR A 62 -21.65 -1.70 24.43
CA THR A 62 -22.50 -1.50 23.25
C THR A 62 -21.68 -1.24 21.99
N ILE A 63 -20.37 -1.05 22.11
CA ILE A 63 -19.46 -0.78 20.99
C ILE A 63 -18.46 -1.92 20.82
N ILE A 64 -18.36 -2.43 19.60
CA ILE A 64 -17.33 -3.37 19.16
C ILE A 64 -16.24 -2.59 18.43
N LEU A 65 -15.01 -2.72 18.89
CA LEU A 65 -13.80 -2.35 18.16
C LEU A 65 -13.47 -3.47 17.16
N GLN A 66 -13.69 -3.21 15.89
CA GLN A 66 -13.26 -4.08 14.81
C GLN A 66 -11.93 -3.59 14.25
N THR A 67 -10.88 -4.41 14.34
CA THR A 67 -9.60 -4.17 13.65
C THR A 67 -9.57 -4.99 12.36
N ARG A 68 -9.17 -4.36 11.26
CA ARG A 68 -8.95 -4.99 9.95
C ARG A 68 -7.51 -4.77 9.51
N LEU A 69 -6.81 -5.85 9.19
CA LEU A 69 -5.50 -5.78 8.55
C LEU A 69 -5.65 -5.95 7.05
N GLU A 70 -5.41 -4.88 6.29
CA GLU A 70 -5.49 -4.87 4.84
C GLU A 70 -4.09 -4.97 4.24
N LYS A 71 -3.91 -5.86 3.27
CA LYS A 71 -2.63 -6.06 2.59
C LYS A 71 -2.69 -5.56 1.15
N TYR A 72 -1.68 -4.80 0.79
CA TYR A 72 -1.51 -4.22 -0.53
C TYR A 72 -0.17 -4.67 -1.12
N GLN A 73 -0.16 -4.97 -2.41
CA GLN A 73 1.06 -5.28 -3.14
C GLN A 73 1.16 -4.33 -4.33
N ASP A 74 2.04 -3.34 -4.22
CA ASP A 74 2.23 -2.35 -5.27
C ASP A 74 3.61 -2.54 -5.90
N THR A 75 3.66 -2.70 -7.22
CA THR A 75 4.92 -2.72 -7.95
C THR A 75 5.27 -1.31 -8.37
N TYR A 76 6.51 -0.90 -8.10
CA TYR A 76 7.06 0.38 -8.51
C TYR A 76 8.17 0.15 -9.53
N SER A 77 8.08 0.89 -10.63
CA SER A 77 9.10 0.93 -11.67
C SER A 77 9.97 2.15 -11.47
N PHE A 78 11.28 1.92 -11.34
CA PHE A 78 12.29 2.97 -11.27
C PHE A 78 13.01 3.06 -12.60
N ASN A 79 13.13 4.28 -13.12
CA ASN A 79 13.83 4.56 -14.37
C ASN A 79 14.75 5.75 -14.20
N PHE A 80 16.01 5.59 -14.57
CA PHE A 80 17.09 6.54 -14.39
C PHE A 80 17.61 6.95 -15.76
N PHE A 81 17.82 8.24 -15.92
CA PHE A 81 18.11 8.84 -17.22
C PHE A 81 19.42 9.61 -17.17
N ASP A 82 20.13 9.62 -18.29
CA ASP A 82 21.30 10.47 -18.53
C ASP A 82 21.38 10.84 -20.03
N THR A 83 21.98 11.98 -20.35
CA THR A 83 22.13 12.45 -21.74
C THR A 83 23.49 12.14 -22.34
N GLN A 84 24.50 11.88 -21.51
CA GLN A 84 25.91 11.79 -21.91
C GLN A 84 26.49 10.38 -21.73
N ASN A 85 26.14 9.68 -20.65
CA ASN A 85 26.80 8.42 -20.28
C ASN A 85 25.84 7.41 -19.63
N LEU A 86 25.76 6.21 -20.22
CA LEU A 86 25.01 5.07 -19.67
C LEU A 86 25.43 4.72 -18.23
N GLU A 87 26.72 4.79 -17.93
CA GLU A 87 27.23 4.40 -16.61
C GLU A 87 26.79 5.37 -15.49
N ASN A 88 26.48 6.63 -15.82
CA ASN A 88 25.92 7.56 -14.84
C ASN A 88 24.50 7.14 -14.44
N ALA A 89 23.64 6.85 -15.44
CA ALA A 89 22.29 6.34 -15.21
C ALA A 89 22.33 5.00 -14.47
N ARG A 90 23.24 4.11 -14.85
CA ARG A 90 23.45 2.81 -14.18
C ARG A 90 23.91 2.96 -12.74
N SER A 91 24.86 3.85 -12.46
CA SER A 91 25.35 4.09 -11.10
C SER A 91 24.25 4.65 -10.20
N ALA A 92 23.45 5.61 -10.70
CA ALA A 92 22.28 6.11 -9.98
C ALA A 92 21.26 5.00 -9.69
N ALA A 93 20.96 4.16 -10.69
CA ALA A 93 20.08 3.02 -10.53
C ALA A 93 20.59 2.01 -9.49
N LEU A 94 21.88 1.65 -9.54
CA LEU A 94 22.50 0.71 -8.61
C LEU A 94 22.52 1.25 -7.18
N ASN A 95 22.78 2.56 -6.99
CA ASN A 95 22.75 3.18 -5.67
C ASN A 95 21.37 3.01 -5.00
N VAL A 96 20.30 3.25 -5.75
CA VAL A 96 18.92 3.06 -5.25
C VAL A 96 18.57 1.58 -5.11
N PHE A 97 18.96 0.74 -6.06
CA PHE A 97 18.72 -0.71 -5.99
C PHE A 97 19.36 -1.34 -4.75
N HIS A 98 20.65 -1.03 -4.50
CA HIS A 98 21.37 -1.53 -3.33
C HIS A 98 20.88 -0.94 -2.02
N TRP A 99 20.27 0.25 -2.03
CA TRP A 99 19.65 0.82 -0.84
C TRP A 99 18.60 -0.13 -0.25
N PHE A 100 17.78 -0.79 -1.07
CA PHE A 100 16.80 -1.79 -0.62
C PHE A 100 17.40 -3.12 -0.13
N GLY A 101 18.70 -3.35 -0.39
CA GLY A 101 19.43 -4.52 0.06
C GLY A 101 20.02 -4.39 1.46
N LYS A 102 20.15 -3.17 2.01
CA LYS A 102 20.72 -2.92 3.33
C LYS A 102 19.69 -3.15 4.44
N GLU A 103 20.10 -3.80 5.53
CA GLU A 103 19.18 -4.19 6.61
C GLU A 103 18.59 -2.99 7.36
N ASP A 104 19.38 -1.93 7.59
CA ASP A 104 18.90 -0.72 8.26
C ASP A 104 17.79 -0.04 7.45
N ASN A 105 17.95 0.01 6.12
CA ASN A 105 16.96 0.58 5.21
C ASN A 105 15.69 -0.28 5.12
N ARG A 106 15.84 -1.61 5.19
CA ARG A 106 14.70 -2.53 5.31
C ARG A 106 13.97 -2.37 6.63
N SER A 107 14.70 -2.11 7.70
CA SER A 107 14.13 -1.83 9.01
C SER A 107 13.31 -0.53 8.99
N PHE A 108 13.87 0.53 8.42
CA PHE A 108 13.14 1.78 8.18
C PHE A 108 11.87 1.57 7.34
N CYS A 109 11.92 0.77 6.27
CA CYS A 109 10.71 0.46 5.50
C CYS A 109 9.65 -0.24 6.36
N ARG A 110 10.06 -1.20 7.21
CA ARG A 110 9.17 -1.95 8.11
C ARG A 110 8.49 -1.03 9.14
N GLU A 111 9.18 0.00 9.62
CA GLU A 111 8.58 1.03 10.49
C GLU A 111 7.45 1.81 9.80
N GLN A 112 7.50 1.92 8.47
CA GLN A 112 6.43 2.49 7.65
C GLN A 112 5.42 1.42 7.18
N SER A 113 5.44 0.23 7.77
CA SER A 113 4.63 -0.94 7.40
C SER A 113 4.82 -1.41 5.95
N VAL A 114 5.96 -1.09 5.33
CA VAL A 114 6.33 -1.49 3.96
C VAL A 114 7.44 -2.54 3.99
N VAL A 115 7.28 -3.59 3.18
CA VAL A 115 8.33 -4.59 2.94
C VAL A 115 8.74 -4.57 1.47
N PRO A 116 9.95 -4.08 1.14
CA PRO A 116 10.47 -4.12 -0.22
C PRO A 116 10.83 -5.56 -0.64
N ARG A 117 10.40 -5.94 -1.83
CA ARG A 117 10.68 -7.23 -2.48
C ARG A 117 11.29 -6.97 -3.85
N ILE A 118 12.55 -7.36 -3.99
CA ILE A 118 13.26 -7.29 -5.26
C ILE A 118 12.66 -8.37 -6.18
N ILE A 119 12.00 -7.95 -7.26
CA ILE A 119 11.32 -8.86 -8.21
C ILE A 119 12.31 -9.35 -9.26
N ALA A 120 13.19 -8.45 -9.74
CA ALA A 120 14.27 -8.74 -10.66
C ALA A 120 15.61 -8.38 -10.01
N THR A 121 16.59 -9.28 -10.10
CA THR A 121 17.94 -9.07 -9.54
C THR A 121 18.85 -8.29 -10.49
N THR A 122 18.31 -7.77 -11.58
CA THR A 122 19.07 -7.08 -12.62
C THR A 122 18.55 -5.67 -12.83
N VAL A 123 19.50 -4.74 -12.88
CA VAL A 123 19.28 -3.39 -13.38
C VAL A 123 19.46 -3.44 -14.90
N GLN A 124 18.42 -3.08 -15.64
CA GLN A 124 18.33 -3.29 -17.09
C GLN A 124 18.58 -1.99 -17.84
N ASP A 125 19.34 -2.07 -18.94
CA ASP A 125 19.34 -1.03 -19.95
C ASP A 125 17.98 -1.06 -20.68
N ARG A 126 17.27 0.06 -20.63
CA ARG A 126 15.95 0.28 -21.23
C ARG A 126 16.00 1.41 -22.27
N SER A 127 17.20 1.78 -22.72
CA SER A 127 17.41 2.83 -23.71
C SER A 127 16.69 2.45 -25.00
N VAL A 128 15.87 3.37 -25.51
CA VAL A 128 15.19 3.20 -26.81
C VAL A 128 15.85 4.09 -27.85
N LEU A 129 15.87 3.61 -29.09
CA LEU A 129 16.39 4.35 -30.23
C LEU A 129 15.32 5.35 -30.73
N GLU A 130 15.03 6.39 -29.95
CA GLU A 130 14.10 7.46 -30.32
C GLU A 130 14.61 8.83 -29.85
N ASP A 131 14.10 9.89 -30.48
CA ASP A 131 14.42 11.30 -30.24
C ASP A 131 13.79 11.77 -28.90
N SER A 132 14.31 11.23 -27.82
CA SER A 132 13.88 11.56 -26.45
C SER A 132 14.80 12.61 -25.84
N SER A 133 14.33 13.28 -24.79
CA SER A 133 15.14 14.30 -24.08
C SER A 133 16.37 13.70 -23.37
N TRP A 134 16.49 12.39 -23.32
CA TRP A 134 17.57 11.62 -22.73
C TRP A 134 18.16 10.63 -23.74
N LYS A 135 19.41 10.22 -23.54
CA LYS A 135 20.08 9.27 -24.46
C LYS A 135 20.13 7.87 -23.88
N TYR A 136 20.20 7.77 -22.57
CA TYR A 136 20.32 6.52 -21.84
C TYR A 136 19.22 6.41 -20.80
N GLN A 137 18.60 5.23 -20.73
CA GLN A 137 17.65 4.87 -19.69
C GLN A 137 18.04 3.52 -19.08
N VAL A 138 18.07 3.47 -17.76
CA VAL A 138 18.32 2.25 -17.00
C VAL A 138 17.20 2.10 -15.97
N GLY A 139 16.73 0.88 -15.70
CA GLY A 139 15.65 0.72 -14.74
C GLY A 139 15.56 -0.66 -14.10
N PHE A 140 14.78 -0.72 -13.03
CA PHE A 140 14.43 -1.95 -12.32
C PHE A 140 13.06 -1.79 -11.66
N ASP A 141 12.46 -2.90 -11.27
CA ASP A 141 11.16 -2.93 -10.62
C ASP A 141 11.26 -3.57 -9.23
N ILE A 142 10.53 -3.00 -8.27
CA ILE A 142 10.44 -3.50 -6.89
C ILE A 142 8.98 -3.61 -6.49
N ARG A 143 8.62 -4.65 -5.74
CA ARG A 143 7.29 -4.77 -5.13
C ARG A 143 7.35 -4.29 -3.69
N PHE A 144 6.41 -3.46 -3.30
CA PHE A 144 6.19 -3.09 -1.91
C PHE A 144 4.99 -3.85 -1.39
N ASP A 145 5.21 -4.72 -0.41
CA ASP A 145 4.14 -5.34 0.36
C ASP A 145 3.83 -4.38 1.53
N TYR A 146 2.61 -3.85 1.59
CA TYR A 146 2.19 -2.89 2.62
C TYR A 146 1.04 -3.46 3.44
N THR A 147 1.09 -3.26 4.75
CA THR A 147 0.01 -3.65 5.68
C THR A 147 -0.58 -2.40 6.31
N ASN A 148 -1.88 -2.20 6.12
CA ASN A 148 -2.65 -1.14 6.74
C ASN A 148 -3.52 -1.71 7.86
N GLU A 149 -3.51 -1.09 9.03
CA GLU A 149 -4.41 -1.44 10.13
C GLU A 149 -5.55 -0.41 10.20
N VAL A 150 -6.78 -0.89 10.07
CA VAL A 150 -7.99 -0.06 10.12
C VAL A 150 -8.80 -0.46 11.34
N GLY A 151 -8.93 0.47 12.29
CA GLY A 151 -9.87 0.35 13.41
C GLY A 151 -11.23 0.94 13.06
N LEU A 152 -12.30 0.21 13.35
CA LEU A 152 -13.69 0.65 13.21
C LEU A 152 -14.41 0.48 14.54
N GLU A 153 -15.20 1.47 14.94
CA GLU A 153 -16.16 1.32 16.03
C GLU A 153 -17.53 0.95 15.43
N ILE A 154 -18.13 -0.12 15.92
CA ILE A 154 -19.40 -0.65 15.41
C ILE A 154 -20.36 -0.86 16.57
N GLU A 155 -21.58 -0.37 16.45
CA GLU A 155 -22.63 -0.63 17.45
C GLU A 155 -23.01 -2.12 17.46
N LYS A 156 -23.05 -2.69 18.66
CA LYS A 156 -23.49 -4.05 18.92
C LYS A 156 -25.01 -4.11 18.84
N LEU A 157 -25.55 -4.81 17.85
CA LEU A 157 -26.99 -5.08 17.80
C LEU A 157 -27.39 -5.94 19.02
N SER A 158 -28.21 -5.38 19.90
CA SER A 158 -28.85 -6.12 20.98
C SER A 158 -30.03 -6.93 20.45
N THR A 159 -30.27 -8.10 21.04
CA THR A 159 -31.33 -9.06 20.72
C THR A 159 -32.68 -8.38 20.38
N ILE A 160 -33.17 -8.59 19.16
CA ILE A 160 -34.54 -8.19 18.78
C ILE A 160 -35.49 -9.17 19.46
N LYS A 161 -36.25 -8.71 20.46
CA LYS A 161 -37.38 -9.46 21.01
C LYS A 161 -38.59 -9.19 20.11
N VAL A 162 -38.94 -10.17 19.27
CA VAL A 162 -40.23 -10.17 18.58
C VAL A 162 -41.28 -10.60 19.60
N ALA A 163 -42.19 -9.69 19.98
CA ALA A 163 -43.36 -10.05 20.74
C ALA A 163 -44.44 -10.51 19.75
N GLU A 164 -44.81 -11.80 19.78
CA GLU A 164 -46.02 -12.27 19.13
C GLU A 164 -47.21 -11.97 20.05
N GLU A 165 -48.04 -11.00 19.67
CA GLU A 165 -49.36 -10.82 20.28
C GLU A 165 -50.35 -11.80 19.63
N TYR A 166 -50.56 -12.95 20.27
CA TYR A 166 -51.74 -13.77 19.97
C TYR A 166 -52.95 -13.16 20.70
N ALA A 167 -53.84 -12.53 19.93
CA ALA A 167 -55.14 -12.09 20.45
C ALA A 167 -55.97 -13.32 20.86
N SER A 168 -56.21 -13.49 22.16
CA SER A 168 -57.15 -14.48 22.70
C SER A 168 -58.59 -14.09 22.35
N HIS A 169 -59.16 -14.75 21.34
CA HIS A 169 -60.62 -14.76 21.15
C HIS A 169 -61.23 -15.70 22.21
N ASN A 170 -61.66 -15.16 23.34
CA ASN A 170 -62.64 -15.83 24.20
C ASN A 170 -64.01 -15.73 23.52
N GLN A 171 -64.44 -16.78 22.82
CA GLN A 171 -65.86 -16.98 22.54
C GLN A 171 -66.47 -17.76 23.72
N ASN A 172 -67.25 -17.06 24.55
CA ASN A 172 -68.25 -17.69 25.39
C ASN A 172 -69.33 -18.27 24.47
N LEU A 173 -69.33 -19.57 24.27
CA LEU A 173 -70.49 -20.29 23.76
C LEU A 173 -71.35 -20.67 24.96
N GLU A 174 -72.32 -19.81 25.26
CA GLU A 174 -73.53 -20.20 25.99
C GLU A 174 -74.33 -21.16 25.10
N VAL A 175 -74.66 -22.34 25.62
CA VAL A 175 -75.73 -23.18 25.08
C VAL A 175 -76.75 -23.32 26.19
N GLU A 176 -77.91 -22.69 26.00
CA GLU A 176 -79.11 -22.84 26.82
C GLU A 176 -79.77 -24.21 26.58
N VAL A 177 -80.04 -24.89 27.70
CA VAL A 177 -80.99 -25.98 28.06
C VAL A 177 -81.12 -27.20 27.13
#